data_AF-F8Q514-F1
#
_entry.id   AF-F8Q514-F1
#
_cell.length_a   1.000
_cell.length_b   1.000
_cell.length_c   1.000
_cell.angle_alpha   90.00
_cell.angle_beta   90.00
_cell.angle_gamma   90.00
#
_symmetry.space_group_name_H-M   'P 1'
#
loop_
_entity.id
_entity.type
_entity.pdbx_description
1 polymer ?
#
loop_
_entity_poly.entity_id
_entity_poly.type
_entity_poly.pdbx_seq_one_letter_code
_entity_poly.pdbx_strand_id
1 'polypeptide(L)'
;KIKYPLNMYADLAFIVPDGSKVGDSPPPKFLVFFDDIQEAIGAAKFLQSRLPVGLRDKIKWFNSDMSATFKEKEYEHMCSGDTWGLCMTDSFGMGMDIPDIMSVVQW
;
A
#
# COMPACT_ATOMS: atom_id res chain seq x y z
N LYS A 1 14.21 -8.00 -17.30
CA LYS A 1 13.61 -6.81 -17.96
C LYS A 1 13.01 -5.93 -16.87
N ILE A 2 13.40 -4.67 -16.77
CA ILE A 2 12.74 -3.70 -15.88
C ILE A 2 11.38 -3.44 -16.51
N LYS A 3 10.31 -3.89 -15.85
CA LYS A 3 8.95 -3.90 -16.43
C LYS A 3 8.25 -2.55 -16.27
N TYR A 4 8.77 -1.67 -15.41
CA TYR A 4 8.19 -0.36 -15.09
C TYR A 4 9.30 0.69 -14.87
N PRO A 5 9.31 1.82 -15.60
CA PRO A 5 10.27 2.89 -15.36
C PRO A 5 10.02 3.53 -13.99
N LEU A 6 11.08 3.97 -13.31
CA LEU A 6 11.05 4.48 -11.93
C LEU A 6 10.10 5.70 -11.74
N ASN A 7 9.70 6.35 -12.83
CA ASN A 7 8.85 7.55 -12.82
C ASN A 7 7.35 7.27 -13.06
N MET A 8 6.95 6.01 -13.29
CA MET A 8 5.56 5.69 -13.66
C MET A 8 4.56 5.96 -12.53
N TYR A 9 5.01 5.89 -11.28
CA TYR A 9 4.17 6.06 -10.07
C TYR A 9 4.43 7.40 -9.36
N ALA A 10 5.07 8.36 -10.02
CA ALA A 10 5.47 9.63 -9.41
C ALA A 10 4.27 10.47 -8.93
N ASP A 11 3.09 10.26 -9.49
CA ASP A 11 1.82 10.83 -9.07
C ASP A 11 1.30 10.25 -7.74
N LEU A 12 1.77 9.09 -7.29
CA LEU A 12 1.49 8.54 -5.96
C LEU A 12 2.42 9.09 -4.87
N ALA A 13 3.41 9.90 -5.23
CA ALA A 13 4.41 10.46 -4.32
C ALA A 13 3.83 11.30 -3.16
N PHE A 14 2.63 11.85 -3.33
CA PHE A 14 1.98 12.64 -2.27
C PHE A 14 1.51 11.78 -1.09
N ILE A 15 1.28 10.47 -1.31
CA ILE A 15 0.82 9.54 -0.27
C ILE A 15 1.93 9.31 0.76
N VAL A 16 3.16 9.14 0.26
CA VAL A 16 4.37 8.98 1.08
C VAL A 16 5.40 9.97 0.60
N PRO A 17 5.44 11.19 1.18
CA PRO A 17 6.46 12.17 0.85
C PRO A 17 7.87 11.62 1.13
N ASP A 18 8.85 12.07 0.34
CA ASP A 18 10.24 11.68 0.58
C ASP A 18 10.75 12.26 1.91
N GLY A 19 11.64 11.53 2.58
CA GLY A 19 12.35 12.01 3.76
C GLY A 19 11.76 11.59 5.11
N SER A 20 10.78 10.68 5.15
CA SER A 20 10.35 10.04 6.39
C SER A 20 11.52 9.39 7.12
N LYS A 21 11.61 9.57 8.43
CA LYS A 21 12.65 8.98 9.28
C LYS A 21 12.05 7.95 10.23
N VAL A 22 12.91 7.05 10.70
CA VAL A 22 12.54 6.13 11.78
C VAL A 22 12.26 6.95 13.03
N GLY A 23 11.06 6.81 13.60
CA GLY A 23 10.60 7.55 14.78
C GLY A 23 9.65 8.72 14.47
N ASP A 24 9.47 9.08 13.19
CA ASP A 24 8.39 9.99 12.80
C ASP A 24 7.03 9.31 13.03
N SER A 25 5.99 10.11 13.25
CA SER A 25 4.62 9.60 13.31
C SER A 25 4.26 8.89 11.99
N PRO A 26 3.54 7.76 12.05
CA PRO A 26 3.12 7.06 10.84
C PRO A 26 2.23 7.96 9.96
N PRO A 27 2.30 7.82 8.63
CA PRO A 27 1.32 8.46 7.76
C PRO A 27 -0.09 7.95 8.07
N PRO A 28 -1.13 8.74 7.78
CA PRO A 28 -2.50 8.27 7.86
C PRO A 28 -2.74 6.99 7.04
N LYS A 29 -3.62 6.10 7.52
CA LYS A 29 -3.91 4.85 6.80
C LYS A 29 -4.53 5.15 5.43
N PHE A 30 -4.09 4.42 4.40
CA PHE A 30 -4.54 4.65 3.02
C PHE A 30 -4.79 3.37 2.22
N LEU A 31 -5.62 3.49 1.18
CA LEU A 31 -5.85 2.45 0.17
C LEU A 31 -5.63 3.04 -1.22
N VAL A 32 -4.95 2.31 -2.09
CA VAL A 32 -4.79 2.66 -3.51
C VAL A 32 -5.29 1.50 -4.35
N PHE A 33 -6.23 1.79 -5.23
CA PHE A 33 -6.91 0.84 -6.08
C PHE A 33 -6.34 0.88 -7.50
N PHE A 34 -6.18 -0.29 -8.12
CA PHE A 34 -5.58 -0.51 -9.44
C PHE A 34 -6.38 -1.52 -10.26
N ASP A 35 -6.34 -1.39 -11.58
CA ASP A 35 -6.97 -2.32 -12.49
C ASP A 35 -6.24 -3.68 -12.58
N ASP A 36 -4.91 -3.70 -12.37
CA ASP A 36 -4.12 -4.93 -12.47
C ASP A 36 -3.14 -5.18 -11.31
N ILE A 37 -2.86 -6.48 -11.10
CA ILE A 37 -2.01 -6.98 -10.01
C ILE A 37 -0.57 -6.43 -10.10
N GLN A 38 -0.03 -6.31 -11.30
CA GLN A 38 1.34 -5.89 -11.50
C GLN A 38 1.52 -4.40 -11.22
N GLU A 39 0.52 -3.58 -11.53
CA GLU A 39 0.49 -2.17 -11.16
C GLU A 39 0.41 -1.99 -9.65
N ALA A 40 -0.49 -2.73 -8.97
CA ALA A 40 -0.54 -2.73 -7.51
C ALA A 40 0.80 -3.13 -6.86
N ILE A 41 1.49 -4.15 -7.41
CA ILE A 41 2.83 -4.56 -6.94
C ILE A 41 3.88 -3.47 -7.23
N GLY A 42 3.84 -2.85 -8.40
CA GLY A 42 4.78 -1.82 -8.82
C GLY A 42 4.65 -0.56 -7.95
N ALA A 43 3.43 -0.09 -7.75
CA ALA A 43 3.11 1.05 -6.91
C ALA A 43 3.50 0.81 -5.45
N ALA A 44 3.19 -0.36 -4.89
CA ALA A 44 3.62 -0.71 -3.54
C ALA A 44 5.14 -0.63 -3.41
N LYS A 45 5.90 -1.22 -4.35
CA LYS A 45 7.37 -1.15 -4.34
C LYS A 45 7.90 0.29 -4.47
N PHE A 46 7.24 1.12 -5.27
CA PHE A 46 7.59 2.53 -5.37
C PHE A 46 7.39 3.26 -4.03
N LEU A 47 6.21 3.13 -3.40
CA LEU A 47 5.93 3.75 -2.10
C LEU A 47 6.85 3.22 -1.00
N GLN A 48 7.13 1.92 -0.98
CA GLN A 48 8.11 1.29 -0.09
C GLN A 48 9.51 1.89 -0.26
N SER A 49 9.93 2.18 -1.49
CA SER A 49 11.27 2.73 -1.73
C SER A 49 11.48 4.12 -1.11
N ARG A 50 10.38 4.85 -0.88
CA ARG A 50 10.35 6.18 -0.24
C ARG A 50 10.44 6.11 1.28
N LEU A 51 10.22 4.94 1.87
CA LEU A 51 10.36 4.70 3.30
C LEU A 51 11.78 4.21 3.68
N PRO A 52 12.24 4.54 4.90
CA PRO A 52 13.37 3.86 5.53
C PRO A 52 13.22 2.34 5.48
N VAL A 53 14.34 1.61 5.36
CA VAL A 53 14.35 0.15 5.18
C VAL A 53 13.50 -0.59 6.23
N GLY A 54 13.56 -0.15 7.50
CA GLY A 54 12.80 -0.77 8.60
C GLY A 54 11.30 -0.45 8.65
N LEU A 55 10.79 0.36 7.72
CA LEU A 55 9.37 0.74 7.64
C LEU A 55 8.73 0.28 6.31
N ARG A 56 9.49 -0.33 5.40
CA ARG A 56 8.98 -0.69 4.07
C ARG A 56 7.89 -1.76 4.13
N ASP A 57 7.90 -2.61 5.14
CA ASP A 57 6.88 -3.64 5.36
C ASP A 57 5.52 -3.06 5.80
N LYS A 58 5.46 -1.76 6.14
CA LYS A 58 4.23 -1.05 6.50
C LYS A 58 3.32 -0.75 5.31
N ILE A 59 3.82 -0.88 4.08
CA ILE A 59 3.03 -0.73 2.85
C ILE A 59 3.10 -2.04 2.09
N LYS A 60 1.95 -2.57 1.65
CA LYS A 60 1.89 -3.87 0.97
C LYS A 60 1.00 -3.81 -0.26
N TRP A 61 1.13 -4.83 -1.11
CA TRP A 61 0.16 -5.07 -2.17
C TRP A 61 -0.81 -6.18 -1.76
N PHE A 62 -2.01 -6.14 -2.30
CA PHE A 62 -3.11 -6.98 -1.86
C PHE A 62 -4.05 -7.32 -3.01
N ASN A 63 -4.15 -8.60 -3.36
CA ASN A 63 -4.88 -9.04 -4.54
C ASN A 63 -5.44 -10.46 -4.39
N SER A 64 -6.13 -10.93 -5.44
CA SER A 64 -6.79 -12.24 -5.47
C SER A 64 -5.85 -13.42 -5.21
N ASP A 65 -4.60 -13.32 -5.66
CA ASP A 65 -3.62 -14.42 -5.61
C ASP A 65 -3.12 -14.71 -4.19
N MET A 66 -3.39 -13.80 -3.25
CA MET A 66 -3.03 -13.98 -1.84
C MET A 66 -3.92 -15.03 -1.15
N SER A 67 -3.31 -15.80 -0.25
CA SER A 67 -4.06 -16.79 0.55
C SER A 67 -5.10 -16.13 1.45
N ALA A 68 -6.15 -16.89 1.81
CA ALA A 68 -7.14 -16.43 2.78
C ALA A 68 -6.50 -16.03 4.12
N THR A 69 -5.55 -16.83 4.59
CA THR A 69 -4.78 -16.56 5.83
C THR A 69 -3.97 -15.25 5.75
N PHE A 70 -3.42 -14.91 4.59
CA PHE A 70 -2.75 -13.64 4.40
C PHE A 70 -3.76 -12.49 4.44
N LYS A 71 -4.92 -12.66 3.79
CA LYS A 71 -5.99 -11.66 3.75
C LYS A 71 -6.53 -11.32 5.13
N GLU A 72 -6.83 -12.33 5.94
CA GLU A 72 -7.28 -12.18 7.33
C GLU A 72 -6.22 -11.47 8.18
N LYS A 73 -4.96 -11.90 8.08
CA LYS A 73 -3.87 -11.30 8.86
C LYS A 73 -3.61 -9.84 8.48
N GLU A 74 -3.63 -9.50 7.19
CA GLU A 74 -3.44 -8.11 6.77
C GLU A 74 -4.61 -7.21 7.15
N TYR A 75 -5.84 -7.75 7.20
CA TYR A 75 -6.96 -7.03 7.78
C TYR A 75 -6.70 -6.67 9.26
N GLU A 76 -6.25 -7.63 10.07
CA GLU A 76 -5.89 -7.39 11.48
C GLU A 76 -4.76 -6.35 11.62
N HIS A 77 -3.74 -6.40 10.74
CA HIS A 77 -2.67 -5.41 10.73
C HIS A 77 -3.16 -4.00 10.33
N MET A 78 -4.11 -3.88 9.42
CA MET A 78 -4.71 -2.60 9.06
C MET A 78 -5.56 -2.03 10.20
N CYS A 79 -6.29 -2.89 10.92
CA CYS A 79 -7.08 -2.48 12.09
C CYS A 79 -6.18 -2.00 13.24
N SER A 80 -5.06 -2.68 13.50
CA SER A 80 -4.11 -2.32 14.56
C SER A 80 -3.14 -1.18 14.19
N GLY A 81 -3.03 -0.83 12.91
CA GLY A 81 -2.06 0.16 12.42
C GLY A 81 -0.65 -0.40 12.19
N ASP A 82 -0.48 -1.72 12.27
CA ASP A 82 0.76 -2.39 11.89
C ASP A 82 1.04 -2.34 10.39
N THR A 83 -0.02 -2.28 9.57
CA THR A 83 0.05 -1.93 8.15
C THR A 83 -0.56 -0.54 7.97
N TRP A 84 0.15 0.34 7.24
CA TRP A 84 -0.25 1.72 7.00
C TRP A 84 -1.00 1.88 5.68
N GLY A 85 -0.68 1.08 4.66
CA GLY A 85 -1.41 1.19 3.42
C GLY A 85 -1.32 -0.03 2.51
N LEU A 86 -2.35 -0.18 1.69
CA LEU A 86 -2.48 -1.26 0.73
C LEU A 86 -2.63 -0.70 -0.69
N CYS A 87 -1.85 -1.25 -1.62
CA CYS A 87 -2.09 -1.15 -3.05
C CYS A 87 -2.84 -2.40 -3.50
N MET A 88 -4.06 -2.26 -4.00
CA MET A 88 -4.96 -3.40 -4.20
C MET A 88 -5.71 -3.32 -5.52
N THR A 89 -6.22 -4.47 -5.98
CA THR A 89 -7.12 -4.51 -7.13
C THR A 89 -8.56 -4.22 -6.72
N ASP A 90 -9.33 -3.52 -7.56
CA ASP A 90 -10.74 -3.16 -7.34
C ASP A 90 -11.61 -4.32 -6.86
N SER A 91 -11.41 -5.50 -7.48
CA SER A 91 -12.16 -6.71 -7.16
C SER A 91 -11.98 -7.21 -5.72
N PHE A 92 -10.99 -6.71 -4.98
CA PHE A 92 -10.69 -7.17 -3.63
C PHE A 92 -10.96 -6.12 -2.54
N GLY A 93 -10.81 -4.82 -2.80
CA GLY A 93 -11.07 -3.82 -1.75
C GLY A 93 -12.53 -3.48 -1.53
N MET A 94 -13.44 -3.94 -2.39
CA MET A 94 -14.88 -3.81 -2.17
C MET A 94 -15.35 -4.76 -1.07
N GLY A 95 -15.73 -4.20 0.09
CA GLY A 95 -16.38 -4.92 1.19
C GLY A 95 -15.54 -5.09 2.46
N MET A 96 -14.34 -4.50 2.52
CA MET A 96 -13.56 -4.44 3.75
C MET A 96 -13.93 -3.21 4.58
N ASP A 97 -14.35 -3.44 5.82
CA ASP A 97 -14.60 -2.37 6.81
C ASP A 97 -13.33 -2.14 7.65
N ILE A 98 -12.39 -1.35 7.12
CA ILE A 98 -11.17 -0.96 7.86
C ILE A 98 -11.42 0.39 8.54
N PRO A 99 -11.21 0.51 9.87
CA PRO A 99 -11.33 1.79 10.56
C PRO A 99 -10.21 2.76 10.18
N ASP A 100 -10.47 4.07 10.38
CA ASP A 100 -9.50 5.17 10.26
C ASP A 100 -8.73 5.25 8.92
N ILE A 101 -9.30 4.76 7.81
CA ILE A 101 -8.78 5.05 6.48
C ILE A 101 -8.99 6.55 6.19
N MET A 102 -7.89 7.28 6.01
CA MET A 102 -7.92 8.73 5.78
C MET A 102 -7.78 9.09 4.30
N SER A 103 -7.32 8.18 3.46
CA SER A 103 -7.16 8.42 2.02
C SER A 103 -7.46 7.17 1.22
N VAL A 104 -8.32 7.32 0.22
CA VAL A 104 -8.62 6.29 -0.77
C VAL A 104 -8.35 6.89 -2.14
N VAL A 105 -7.52 6.22 -2.93
CA VAL A 105 -7.10 6.66 -4.26
C VAL A 105 -7.48 5.58 -5.27
N GLN A 106 -8.10 5.96 -6.39
CA GLN A 106 -8.24 5.12 -7.58
C GLN A 106 -7.16 5.57 -8.58
N TRP A 107 -6.34 4.64 -9.08
CA TRP A 107 -5.25 4.91 -10.01
C TRP A 107 -5.42 4.13 -11.30
#